data_AF-A0A6A4YUG0-F1
#
_entry.id   AF-A0A6A4YUG0-F1
#
_cell.length_a   1.000
_cell.length_b   1.000
_cell.length_c   1.000
_cell.angle_alpha   90.00
_cell.angle_beta   90.00
_cell.angle_gamma   90.00
#
_symmetry.space_group_name_H-M   'P 1'
#
loop_
_entity.id
_entity.type
_entity.pdbx_description
1 polymer ?
#
loop_
_entity_poly.entity_id
_entity_poly.type
_entity_poly.pdbx_seq_one_letter_code
_entity_poly.pdbx_strand_id
1 'polypeptide(L)'
;MTCNPRWKEIDDALEFLKNFGMLTTKELVHYRGEIICRVFNMKLKQLMAGIKSGDEFGPYLYGTYVVEFQKRGLPHAHILLGLVNPVKYPDQIDGFVSAEMPDPVTQPQLYSIISSQNLHRCDNRCLEKGKCSKNFPKPFVEATQLDDNGFPHYRRRCTNPQNAILVPYCPSLSLRFNCHINVEICTSIKSVKYLYKYIHK
;
A
#
# COMPACT_ATOMS: atom_id res chain seq x y z
N MET A 1 -3.75 -0.83 2.15
CA MET A 1 -3.86 -1.63 0.90
C MET A 1 -4.91 -1.03 -0.02
N THR A 2 -4.57 -0.65 -1.25
CA THR A 2 -5.53 -0.17 -2.26
C THR A 2 -5.88 -1.28 -3.23
N CYS A 3 -7.16 -1.45 -3.57
CA CYS A 3 -7.58 -2.42 -4.58
C CYS A 3 -6.86 -2.23 -5.92
N ASN A 4 -6.35 -3.31 -6.50
CA ASN A 4 -5.92 -3.34 -7.89
C ASN A 4 -7.08 -3.88 -8.76
N PRO A 5 -7.70 -3.06 -9.63
CA PRO A 5 -8.81 -3.52 -10.47
C PRO A 5 -8.38 -4.47 -11.61
N ARG A 6 -7.08 -4.74 -11.72
CA ARG A 6 -6.46 -5.68 -12.68
C ARG A 6 -5.95 -6.96 -12.00
N TRP A 7 -6.48 -7.29 -10.82
CA TRP A 7 -6.22 -8.62 -10.26
C TRP A 7 -6.82 -9.69 -11.16
N LYS A 8 -6.04 -10.74 -11.40
CA LYS A 8 -6.43 -11.84 -12.29
C LYS A 8 -7.77 -12.46 -11.87
N GLU A 9 -8.02 -12.56 -10.57
CA GLU A 9 -9.27 -13.09 -10.03
C GLU A 9 -10.51 -12.26 -10.43
N ILE A 10 -10.35 -10.96 -10.68
CA ILE A 10 -11.43 -10.10 -11.18
C ILE A 10 -11.68 -10.41 -12.66
N ASP A 11 -10.61 -10.46 -13.45
CA ASP A 11 -10.70 -10.70 -14.90
C ASP A 11 -11.24 -12.11 -15.19
N ASP A 12 -10.76 -13.12 -14.46
CA ASP A 12 -11.23 -14.51 -14.54
C ASP A 12 -12.72 -14.62 -14.17
N ALA A 13 -13.16 -13.94 -13.11
CA ALA A 13 -14.56 -13.96 -12.70
C ALA A 13 -15.47 -13.28 -13.74
N LEU A 14 -15.01 -12.18 -14.35
CA LEU A 14 -15.76 -11.50 -15.41
C LEU A 14 -15.83 -12.34 -16.69
N GLU A 15 -14.74 -13.00 -17.07
CA GLU A 15 -14.70 -13.91 -18.20
C GLU A 15 -15.64 -15.11 -17.98
N PHE A 16 -15.59 -15.70 -16.79
CA PHE A 16 -16.52 -16.76 -16.40
C PHE A 16 -17.98 -16.31 -16.55
N LEU A 17 -18.36 -15.16 -15.98
CA LEU A 17 -19.74 -14.67 -16.06
C LEU A 17 -20.18 -14.35 -17.49
N LYS A 18 -19.28 -13.86 -18.34
CA LYS A 18 -19.56 -13.61 -19.76
C LYS A 18 -19.89 -14.92 -20.48
N ASN A 19 -19.12 -15.98 -20.20
CA ASN A 19 -19.23 -17.25 -20.91
C ASN A 19 -20.35 -18.15 -20.35
N PHE A 20 -20.60 -18.14 -19.04
CA PHE A 20 -21.59 -19.00 -18.37
C PHE A 20 -22.95 -18.34 -18.14
N GLY A 21 -22.97 -17.03 -17.86
CA GLY A 21 -24.20 -16.30 -17.56
C GLY A 21 -24.91 -15.72 -18.78
N MET A 22 -24.30 -15.83 -19.98
CA MET A 22 -24.71 -15.12 -21.20
C MET A 22 -24.96 -13.62 -20.98
N LEU A 23 -24.24 -13.02 -20.02
CA LEU A 23 -24.45 -11.63 -19.64
C LEU A 23 -24.03 -10.69 -20.76
N THR A 24 -24.87 -9.70 -21.03
CA THR A 24 -24.53 -8.59 -21.91
C THR A 24 -23.38 -7.77 -21.32
N THR A 25 -22.67 -7.03 -22.16
CA THR A 25 -21.62 -6.10 -21.73
C THR A 25 -22.13 -5.10 -20.67
N LYS A 26 -23.41 -4.71 -20.75
CA LYS A 26 -24.04 -3.79 -19.79
C LYS A 26 -24.20 -4.44 -18.41
N GLU A 27 -24.64 -5.69 -18.35
CA GLU A 27 -24.78 -6.46 -17.11
C GLU A 27 -23.42 -6.72 -16.44
N LEU A 28 -22.38 -7.01 -17.23
CA LEU A 28 -21.03 -7.20 -16.71
C LEU A 28 -20.47 -5.96 -15.99
N VAL A 29 -20.81 -4.75 -16.44
CA VAL A 29 -20.42 -3.51 -15.75
C VAL A 29 -21.03 -3.44 -14.35
N HIS A 30 -22.28 -3.89 -14.18
CA HIS A 30 -22.95 -3.93 -12.89
C HIS A 30 -22.25 -4.91 -11.92
N TYR A 31 -21.90 -6.11 -12.38
CA TYR A 31 -21.22 -7.11 -11.54
C TYR A 31 -19.75 -6.78 -11.24
N ARG A 32 -19.08 -6.00 -12.10
CA ARG A 32 -17.66 -5.64 -11.90
C ARG A 32 -17.41 -5.00 -10.55
N GLY A 33 -18.28 -4.11 -10.08
CA GLY A 33 -18.15 -3.47 -8.78
C GLY A 33 -18.23 -4.45 -7.61
N GLU A 34 -19.16 -5.42 -7.70
CA GLU A 34 -19.33 -6.46 -6.69
C GLU A 34 -18.14 -7.43 -6.66
N ILE A 35 -17.68 -7.87 -7.83
CA ILE A 35 -16.51 -8.75 -7.96
C ILE A 35 -15.27 -8.07 -7.39
N ILE A 36 -15.05 -6.79 -7.71
CA ILE A 36 -13.97 -5.98 -7.14
C ILE A 36 -14.01 -6.02 -5.61
N CYS A 37 -15.19 -5.77 -5.01
CA CYS A 37 -15.35 -5.78 -3.56
C CYS A 37 -15.08 -7.17 -2.96
N ARG A 38 -15.57 -8.24 -3.60
CA ARG A 38 -15.37 -9.62 -3.17
C ARG A 38 -13.89 -10.00 -3.22
N VAL A 39 -13.21 -9.76 -4.34
CA VAL A 39 -11.78 -10.07 -4.49
C VAL A 39 -10.93 -9.23 -3.52
N PHE A 40 -11.23 -7.94 -3.36
CA PHE A 40 -10.57 -7.11 -2.36
C PHE A 40 -10.72 -7.66 -0.95
N ASN A 41 -11.93 -8.06 -0.56
CA ASN A 41 -12.18 -8.64 0.76
C ASN A 41 -11.41 -9.95 0.96
N MET A 42 -11.30 -10.79 -0.08
CA MET A 42 -10.49 -12.01 -0.04
C MET A 42 -9.01 -11.69 0.20
N LYS A 43 -8.44 -10.74 -0.56
CA LYS A 43 -7.04 -10.31 -0.40
C LYS A 43 -6.80 -9.68 0.98
N LEU A 44 -7.74 -8.87 1.47
CA LEU A 44 -7.65 -8.26 2.80
C LEU A 44 -7.67 -9.32 3.90
N LYS A 45 -8.56 -10.32 3.80
CA LYS A 45 -8.60 -11.45 4.74
C LYS A 45 -7.29 -12.23 4.75
N GLN A 46 -6.69 -12.47 3.58
CA GLN A 46 -5.37 -13.11 3.48
C GLN A 46 -4.28 -12.29 4.17
N LEU A 47 -4.22 -10.97 3.95
CA LEU A 47 -3.29 -10.08 4.63
C LEU A 47 -3.50 -10.10 6.14
N MET A 48 -4.74 -9.97 6.62
CA MET A 48 -5.04 -10.01 8.05
C MET A 48 -4.74 -11.37 8.67
N ALA A 49 -4.89 -12.47 7.93
CA ALA A 49 -4.49 -13.79 8.41
C ALA A 49 -2.97 -13.89 8.58
N GLY A 50 -2.18 -13.42 7.61
CA GLY A 50 -0.71 -13.38 7.71
C GLY A 50 -0.20 -12.47 8.84
N ILE A 51 -0.88 -11.34 9.07
CA ILE A 51 -0.59 -10.48 10.23
C ILE A 51 -0.89 -11.23 11.54
N LYS A 52 -2.01 -11.95 11.60
CA LYS A 52 -2.44 -12.67 12.80
C LYS A 52 -1.55 -13.86 13.16
N SER A 53 -1.05 -14.58 12.15
CA SER A 53 -0.09 -15.67 12.36
C SER A 53 1.30 -15.17 12.70
N GLY A 54 1.61 -13.90 12.40
CA GLY A 54 2.93 -13.31 12.55
C GLY A 54 3.84 -13.51 11.34
N ASP A 55 3.33 -14.09 10.25
CA ASP A 55 4.11 -14.34 9.02
C ASP A 55 4.53 -13.04 8.31
N GLU A 56 3.77 -11.96 8.46
CA GLU A 56 4.04 -10.69 7.76
C GLU A 56 4.98 -9.76 8.53
N PHE A 57 4.72 -9.56 9.83
CA PHE A 57 5.44 -8.57 10.66
C PHE A 57 5.92 -9.12 12.01
N GLY A 58 5.78 -10.43 12.25
CA GLY A 58 5.96 -11.03 13.56
C GLY A 58 4.77 -10.80 14.51
N PRO A 59 4.92 -11.21 15.78
CA PRO A 59 3.84 -11.11 16.77
C PRO A 59 3.37 -9.67 17.00
N TYR A 60 2.06 -9.46 17.09
CA TYR A 60 1.43 -8.16 17.31
C TYR A 60 0.61 -8.13 18.61
N LEU A 61 0.57 -6.95 19.26
CA LEU A 61 -0.18 -6.68 20.49
C LEU A 61 -1.62 -6.29 20.21
N TYR A 62 -1.82 -5.36 19.28
CA TYR A 62 -3.15 -4.89 18.88
C TYR A 62 -3.14 -4.50 17.41
N GLY A 63 -4.29 -4.67 16.77
CA GLY A 63 -4.45 -4.37 15.36
C GLY A 63 -5.88 -3.94 15.08
N THR A 64 -6.03 -2.88 14.29
CA THR A 64 -7.34 -2.38 13.85
C THR A 64 -7.24 -1.92 12.41
N TYR A 65 -8.34 -1.99 11.68
CA TYR A 65 -8.40 -1.54 10.30
C TYR A 65 -9.77 -0.97 9.96
N VAL A 66 -9.79 -0.08 8.97
CA VAL A 66 -11.00 0.47 8.37
C VAL A 66 -10.91 0.31 6.87
N VAL A 67 -12.03 -0.06 6.25
CA VAL A 67 -12.17 -0.08 4.79
C VAL A 67 -12.98 1.15 4.37
N GLU A 68 -12.39 2.00 3.53
CA GLU A 68 -13.07 3.13 2.89
C GLU A 68 -13.06 2.94 1.36
N PHE A 69 -14.03 3.55 0.69
CA PHE A 69 -14.00 3.67 -0.76
C PHE A 69 -13.27 4.95 -1.15
N GLN A 70 -12.23 4.83 -1.97
CA GLN A 70 -11.57 5.99 -2.55
C GLN A 70 -12.55 6.74 -3.45
N LYS A 71 -12.28 8.03 -3.75
CA LYS A 71 -13.09 8.85 -4.68
C LYS A 71 -13.33 8.21 -6.06
N ARG A 72 -12.57 7.17 -6.42
CA ARG A 72 -12.70 6.39 -7.66
C ARG A 72 -13.56 5.13 -7.51
N GLY A 73 -14.26 4.97 -6.39
CA GLY A 73 -15.12 3.81 -6.09
C GLY A 73 -14.38 2.52 -5.79
N LEU A 74 -13.05 2.55 -5.62
CA LEU A 74 -12.27 1.36 -5.30
C LEU A 74 -12.09 1.23 -3.77
N PRO A 75 -12.23 0.02 -3.22
CA PRO A 75 -12.02 -0.20 -1.79
C PRO A 75 -10.54 -0.05 -1.41
N HIS A 76 -10.32 0.48 -0.21
CA HIS A 76 -9.01 0.76 0.34
C HIS A 76 -9.03 0.52 1.86
N ALA A 77 -8.03 -0.20 2.36
CA ALA A 77 -7.89 -0.51 3.78
C ALA A 77 -6.76 0.31 4.41
N HIS A 78 -7.08 0.99 5.50
CA HIS A 78 -6.13 1.54 6.47
C HIS A 78 -5.97 0.53 7.60
N ILE A 79 -4.73 0.13 7.90
CA ILE A 79 -4.42 -0.89 8.91
C ILE A 79 -3.40 -0.28 9.87
N LEU A 80 -3.67 -0.35 11.18
CA LEU A 80 -2.75 0.05 12.24
C LEU A 80 -2.41 -1.16 13.09
N LEU A 81 -1.12 -1.40 13.30
CA LEU A 81 -0.59 -2.50 14.09
C LEU A 81 0.35 -1.98 15.17
N GLY A 82 0.18 -2.46 16.40
CA GLY A 82 1.20 -2.38 17.44
C GLY A 82 1.90 -3.73 17.55
N LEU A 83 3.21 -3.79 17.25
CA LEU A 83 3.98 -5.04 17.30
C LEU A 83 4.45 -5.34 18.72
N VAL A 84 4.56 -6.63 19.07
CA VAL A 84 5.15 -7.08 20.35
C VAL A 84 6.62 -6.66 20.42
N ASN A 85 7.32 -6.83 19.30
CA ASN A 85 8.70 -6.39 19.12
C ASN A 85 8.69 -5.14 18.24
N PRO A 86 8.84 -3.93 18.81
CA PRO A 86 8.82 -2.71 18.01
C PRO A 86 10.04 -2.65 17.08
N VAL A 87 9.80 -2.22 15.85
CA VAL A 87 10.85 -1.90 14.87
C VAL A 87 11.44 -0.55 15.23
N LYS A 88 12.67 -0.54 15.75
CA LYS A 88 13.31 0.66 16.34
C LYS A 88 14.55 1.13 15.61
N TYR A 89 15.22 0.26 14.87
CA TYR A 89 16.50 0.57 14.25
C TYR A 89 16.39 0.64 12.73
N PRO A 90 17.18 1.51 12.06
CA PRO A 90 17.12 1.70 10.61
C PRO A 90 17.22 0.40 9.78
N ASP A 91 18.06 -0.55 10.19
CA ASP A 91 18.22 -1.85 9.55
C ASP A 91 16.96 -2.72 9.67
N GLN A 92 16.30 -2.71 10.83
CA GLN A 92 15.01 -3.37 11.02
C GLN A 92 13.92 -2.72 10.16
N ILE A 93 13.92 -1.38 10.07
CA ILE A 93 12.98 -0.62 9.24
C ILE A 93 13.16 -1.00 7.77
N ASP A 94 14.40 -0.98 7.28
CA ASP A 94 14.76 -1.33 5.91
C ASP A 94 14.41 -2.79 5.56
N GLY A 95 14.38 -3.68 6.55
CA GLY A 95 13.92 -5.06 6.40
C GLY A 95 12.43 -5.18 6.04
N PHE A 96 11.60 -4.19 6.41
CA PHE A 96 10.17 -4.19 6.14
C PHE A 96 9.74 -3.16 5.09
N VAL A 97 10.40 -2.01 5.04
CA VAL A 97 9.97 -0.85 4.25
C VAL A 97 11.10 -0.39 3.34
N SER A 98 10.78 -0.24 2.06
CA SER A 98 11.66 0.37 1.07
C SER A 98 11.02 1.64 0.52
N ALA A 99 11.86 2.63 0.24
CA ALA A 99 11.49 3.82 -0.53
C ALA A 99 12.37 3.96 -1.79
N GLU A 100 12.97 2.85 -2.24
CA GLU A 100 13.80 2.78 -3.44
C GLU A 100 13.14 1.91 -4.53
N MET A 101 13.37 2.29 -5.78
CA MET A 101 12.99 1.48 -6.92
C MET A 101 13.71 0.13 -6.85
N PRO A 102 12.98 -0.99 -7.04
CA PRO A 102 13.59 -2.30 -7.18
C PRO A 102 14.56 -2.34 -8.35
N ASP A 103 15.50 -3.28 -8.33
CA ASP A 103 16.38 -3.50 -9.47
C ASP A 103 15.61 -4.21 -10.60
N PRO A 104 15.58 -3.67 -11.83
CA PRO A 104 14.77 -4.22 -12.91
C PRO A 104 15.30 -5.55 -13.48
N VAL A 105 16.56 -5.91 -13.20
CA VAL A 105 17.19 -7.14 -13.70
C VAL A 105 16.97 -8.29 -12.71
N THR A 106 17.23 -8.04 -11.44
CA THR A 106 17.15 -9.04 -10.36
C THR A 106 15.76 -9.14 -9.74
N GLN A 107 14.95 -8.08 -9.80
CA GLN A 107 13.60 -8.02 -9.24
C GLN A 107 12.56 -7.48 -10.25
N PRO A 108 12.47 -8.05 -11.47
CA PRO A 108 11.65 -7.50 -12.56
C PRO A 108 10.16 -7.41 -12.21
N GLN A 109 9.63 -8.40 -11.50
CA GLN A 109 8.21 -8.41 -11.11
C GLN A 109 7.91 -7.31 -10.10
N LEU A 110 8.72 -7.17 -9.04
CA LEU A 110 8.54 -6.11 -8.05
C LEU A 110 8.74 -4.74 -8.73
N TYR A 111 9.74 -4.58 -9.60
CA TYR A 111 9.94 -3.37 -10.37
C TYR A 111 8.69 -2.98 -11.17
N SER A 112 8.07 -3.92 -11.89
CA SER A 112 6.83 -3.68 -12.64
C SER A 112 5.66 -3.22 -11.75
N ILE A 113 5.50 -3.86 -10.58
CA ILE A 113 4.45 -3.50 -9.61
C ILE A 113 4.69 -2.09 -9.07
N ILE A 114 5.90 -1.82 -8.57
CA ILE A 114 6.25 -0.57 -7.90
C ILE A 114 6.24 0.61 -8.88
N SER A 115 6.81 0.44 -10.08
CA SER A 115 6.77 1.46 -11.13
C SER A 115 5.35 1.83 -11.57
N SER A 116 4.42 0.87 -11.55
CA SER A 116 3.05 1.12 -12.00
C SER A 116 2.11 1.62 -10.90
N GLN A 117 2.38 1.32 -9.63
CA GLN A 117 1.41 1.51 -8.54
C GLN A 117 1.88 2.43 -7.42
N ASN A 118 3.19 2.58 -7.18
CA ASN A 118 3.74 3.25 -6.00
C ASN A 118 4.42 4.60 -6.27
N LEU A 119 4.46 5.05 -7.52
CA LEU A 119 4.97 6.38 -7.85
C LEU A 119 3.91 7.46 -7.56
N HIS A 120 4.26 8.42 -6.73
CA HIS A 120 3.44 9.58 -6.47
C HIS A 120 3.32 10.44 -7.74
N ARG A 121 2.08 10.72 -8.14
CA ARG A 121 1.77 11.71 -9.18
C ARG A 121 1.13 12.90 -8.50
N CYS A 122 1.87 14.00 -8.43
CA CYS A 122 1.35 15.24 -7.87
C CYS A 122 0.23 15.76 -8.77
N ASP A 123 -0.96 15.94 -8.21
CA ASP A 123 -2.11 16.50 -8.90
C ASP A 123 -2.98 17.31 -7.94
N ASN A 124 -4.12 17.82 -8.43
CA ASN A 124 -5.06 18.65 -7.64
C ASN A 124 -5.56 17.99 -6.35
N ARG A 125 -5.37 16.68 -6.15
CA ARG A 125 -5.76 15.98 -4.92
C ARG A 125 -4.76 16.15 -3.78
N CYS A 126 -3.51 16.48 -4.09
CA CYS A 126 -2.47 16.73 -3.11
C CYS A 126 -1.83 18.12 -3.23
N LEU A 127 -2.06 18.85 -4.32
CA LEU A 127 -1.54 20.19 -4.48
C LEU A 127 -2.37 21.19 -3.65
N GLU A 128 -1.75 21.73 -2.60
CA GLU A 128 -2.34 22.76 -1.74
C GLU A 128 -1.43 24.00 -1.80
N LYS A 129 -1.99 25.14 -2.21
CA LYS A 129 -1.24 26.41 -2.37
C LYS A 129 0.06 26.27 -3.19
N GLY A 130 0.01 25.47 -4.26
CA GLY A 130 1.16 25.23 -5.14
C GLY A 130 2.23 24.29 -4.57
N LYS A 131 2.02 23.69 -3.40
CA LYS A 131 2.94 22.69 -2.81
C LYS A 131 2.23 21.36 -2.60
N CYS A 132 2.94 20.26 -2.77
CA CYS A 132 2.38 18.94 -2.47
C CYS A 132 2.19 18.80 -0.95
N SER A 133 0.97 18.56 -0.48
CA SER A 133 0.64 18.34 0.94
C SER A 133 1.24 17.07 1.53
N LYS A 134 1.81 16.21 0.67
CA LYS A 134 2.59 15.03 1.06
C LYS A 134 4.11 15.27 1.00
N ASN A 135 4.53 16.49 0.70
CA ASN A 135 5.93 16.90 0.58
C ASN A 135 6.73 16.07 -0.44
N PHE A 136 6.11 15.75 -1.59
CA PHE A 136 6.85 15.20 -2.73
C PHE A 136 7.33 16.33 -3.66
N PRO A 137 8.50 16.18 -4.32
CA PRO A 137 9.46 15.09 -4.16
C PRO A 137 10.14 15.09 -2.78
N LYS A 138 10.44 13.91 -2.25
CA LYS A 138 11.18 13.71 -1.00
C LYS A 138 12.67 13.92 -1.24
N PRO A 139 13.44 14.42 -0.25
CA PRO A 139 14.89 14.53 -0.36
C PRO A 139 15.53 13.14 -0.49
N PHE A 140 16.67 13.07 -1.16
CA PHE A 140 17.52 11.89 -1.16
C PHE A 140 18.26 11.75 0.17
N VAL A 141 18.39 10.52 0.65
CA VAL A 141 19.07 10.18 1.90
C VAL A 141 19.77 8.84 1.70
N GLU A 142 21.07 8.77 2.01
CA GLU A 142 21.90 7.58 1.76
C GLU A 142 21.57 6.38 2.67
N ALA A 143 21.03 6.63 3.85
CA ALA A 143 20.61 5.60 4.81
C ALA A 143 19.34 6.03 5.53
N THR A 144 18.55 5.07 6.02
CA THR A 144 17.38 5.38 6.85
C THR A 144 17.84 6.05 8.16
N GLN A 145 17.20 7.16 8.51
CA GLN A 145 17.50 7.93 9.72
C GLN A 145 16.21 8.18 10.50
N LEU A 146 16.31 8.28 11.82
CA LEU A 146 15.20 8.66 12.69
C LEU A 146 15.36 10.11 13.13
N ASP A 147 14.28 10.89 13.08
CA ASP A 147 14.26 12.23 13.69
C ASP A 147 14.14 12.16 15.22
N ASP A 148 14.19 13.31 15.90
CA ASP A 148 14.06 13.41 17.37
C ASP A 148 12.72 12.85 17.90
N ASN A 149 11.71 12.71 17.03
CA ASN A 149 10.41 12.13 17.37
C ASN A 149 10.33 10.63 17.03
N GLY A 150 11.43 10.03 16.56
CA GLY A 150 11.51 8.65 16.11
C GLY A 150 10.82 8.40 14.76
N PHE A 151 10.55 9.43 13.96
CA PHE A 151 9.96 9.27 12.63
C PHE A 151 11.03 8.91 11.60
N PRO A 152 10.79 7.90 10.75
CA PRO A 152 11.77 7.47 9.76
C PRO A 152 11.83 8.37 8.53
N HIS A 153 13.03 8.85 8.23
CA HIS A 153 13.45 9.30 6.92
C HIS A 153 14.06 8.12 6.17
N TYR A 154 13.23 7.41 5.41
CA TYR A 154 13.64 6.22 4.67
C TYR A 154 14.78 6.51 3.68
N ARG A 155 15.70 5.55 3.54
CA ARG A 155 16.74 5.56 2.50
C ARG A 155 16.13 5.79 1.12
N ARG A 156 16.67 6.78 0.41
CA ARG A 156 16.34 7.18 -0.96
C ARG A 156 17.64 7.61 -1.64
N ARG A 157 18.40 6.68 -2.22
CA ARG A 157 19.65 7.04 -2.90
C ARG A 157 19.36 7.79 -4.20
N CYS A 158 20.26 8.71 -4.56
CA CYS A 158 20.16 9.51 -5.78
C CYS A 158 20.48 8.73 -7.07
N THR A 159 20.75 7.42 -6.96
CA THR A 159 21.01 6.49 -8.08
C THR A 159 19.82 6.37 -9.04
N ASN A 160 18.59 6.61 -8.57
CA ASN A 160 17.41 6.67 -9.42
C ASN A 160 16.54 7.89 -9.04
N PRO A 161 16.30 8.85 -9.95
CA PRO A 161 15.47 10.03 -9.69
C PRO A 161 14.04 9.70 -9.24
N GLN A 162 13.49 8.55 -9.64
CA GLN A 162 12.15 8.13 -9.26
C GLN A 162 12.04 7.84 -7.75
N ASN A 163 13.16 7.55 -7.06
CA ASN A 163 13.18 7.37 -5.61
C ASN A 163 12.66 8.62 -4.88
N ALA A 164 12.78 9.82 -5.45
CA ALA A 164 12.27 11.04 -4.82
C ALA A 164 10.74 11.10 -4.80
N ILE A 165 10.06 10.44 -5.74
CA ILE A 165 8.58 10.42 -5.83
C ILE A 165 7.98 9.08 -5.41
N LEU A 166 8.79 8.14 -4.93
CA LEU A 166 8.30 6.82 -4.56
C LEU A 166 7.60 6.83 -3.20
N VAL A 167 6.39 6.31 -3.14
CA VAL A 167 5.67 6.08 -1.87
C VAL A 167 6.29 4.86 -1.19
N PRO A 168 6.67 4.94 0.11
CA PRO A 168 7.24 3.80 0.84
C PRO A 168 6.36 2.55 0.72
N TYR A 169 6.97 1.38 0.62
CA TYR A 169 6.24 0.13 0.40
C TYR A 169 6.94 -1.01 1.11
N CYS A 170 6.22 -2.12 1.30
CA CYS A 170 6.80 -3.36 1.79
C CYS A 170 7.00 -4.32 0.61
N PRO A 171 8.25 -4.67 0.24
CA PRO A 171 8.52 -5.51 -0.93
C PRO A 171 7.76 -6.84 -0.95
N SER A 172 7.73 -7.56 0.17
CA SER A 172 7.05 -8.86 0.30
C SER A 172 5.54 -8.72 0.07
N LEU A 173 4.90 -7.74 0.72
CA LEU A 173 3.47 -7.48 0.57
C LEU A 173 3.11 -7.01 -0.84
N SER A 174 3.91 -6.11 -1.43
CA SER A 174 3.69 -5.63 -2.80
C SER A 174 3.76 -6.77 -3.81
N LEU A 175 4.74 -7.68 -3.68
CA LEU A 175 4.83 -8.89 -4.51
C LEU A 175 3.64 -9.82 -4.30
N ARG A 176 3.30 -10.12 -3.04
CA ARG A 176 2.24 -11.08 -2.68
C ARG A 176 0.87 -10.63 -3.16
N PHE A 177 0.56 -9.35 -3.00
CA PHE A 177 -0.77 -8.82 -3.25
C PHE A 177 -0.90 -8.09 -4.58
N ASN A 178 0.20 -7.81 -5.31
CA ASN A 178 0.19 -7.10 -6.59
C ASN A 178 -0.74 -5.88 -6.57
N CYS A 179 -0.58 -5.03 -5.56
CA CYS A 179 -1.39 -3.84 -5.38
C CYS A 179 -0.61 -2.75 -4.64
N HIS A 180 -1.12 -1.51 -4.69
CA HIS A 180 -0.51 -0.41 -3.97
C HIS A 180 -0.67 -0.60 -2.45
N ILE A 181 0.44 -0.83 -1.78
CA ILE A 181 0.54 -0.92 -0.32
C ILE A 181 1.60 0.10 0.13
N ASN A 182 1.14 1.14 0.83
CA ASN A 182 2.01 2.04 1.58
C ASN A 182 2.20 1.47 2.99
N VAL A 183 3.45 1.37 3.44
CA VAL A 183 3.78 0.97 4.82
C VAL A 183 4.63 2.06 5.43
N GLU A 184 4.20 2.56 6.59
CA GLU A 184 4.92 3.57 7.35
C GLU A 184 5.18 3.05 8.77
N ILE A 185 6.43 3.16 9.23
CA ILE A 185 6.78 2.93 10.64
C ILE A 185 6.45 4.21 11.40
N CYS A 186 5.67 4.06 12.47
CA CYS A 186 5.24 5.17 13.27
C CYS A 186 5.47 4.90 14.76
N THR A 187 6.12 5.83 15.43
CA THR A 187 6.59 5.72 16.81
C THR A 187 5.80 6.59 17.80
N SER A 188 4.88 7.44 17.30
CA SER A 188 4.17 8.42 18.13
C SER A 188 2.64 8.24 18.17
N ILE A 189 1.98 8.85 19.16
CA ILE A 189 0.52 8.96 19.28
C ILE A 189 -0.15 9.57 18.02
N LYS A 190 0.61 10.26 17.15
CA LYS A 190 0.10 10.78 15.88
C LYS A 190 -0.47 9.66 14.98
N SER A 191 0.01 8.42 15.10
CA SER A 191 -0.52 7.25 14.38
C SER A 191 -1.95 6.92 14.79
N VAL A 192 -2.25 7.05 16.08
CA VAL A 192 -3.59 6.84 16.62
C VAL A 192 -4.52 7.93 16.07
N LYS A 193 -4.11 9.21 16.12
CA LYS A 193 -4.86 10.33 15.52
C LYS A 193 -5.11 10.13 14.02
N TYR A 194 -4.13 9.58 13.29
CA TYR A 194 -4.26 9.27 11.87
C TYR A 194 -5.39 8.28 11.64
N LEU A 195 -5.46 7.17 12.39
CA LEU A 195 -6.55 6.21 12.23
C LEU A 195 -7.90 6.78 12.66
N TYR A 196 -7.96 7.55 13.76
CA TYR A 196 -9.18 8.24 14.20
C TYR A 196 -9.79 9.11 13.07
N LYS A 197 -8.95 9.76 12.25
CA LYS A 197 -9.41 10.52 11.08
C LYS A 197 -10.18 9.65 10.06
N TYR A 198 -9.85 8.37 9.93
CA TYR A 198 -10.49 7.45 8.98
C TYR A 198 -11.60 6.61 9.62
N ILE A 199 -11.58 6.42 10.94
CA ILE A 199 -12.68 5.78 11.69
C ILE A 199 -13.91 6.71 11.76
N HIS A 200 -13.70 8.02 11.95
CA HIS A 200 -14.78 9.01 12.12
C HIS A 200 -15.08 9.81 10.85
N LYS A 201 -14.79 9.23 9.69
CA LYS A 201 -15.00 9.86 8.39
C LYS A 201 -16.37 9.56 7.82
#